data_AF-A0A8J6Y203-F1
#
_entry.id   AF-A0A8J6Y203-F1
#
_cell.length_a   1.000
_cell.length_b   1.000
_cell.length_c   1.000
_cell.angle_alpha   90.00
_cell.angle_beta   90.00
_cell.angle_gamma   90.00
#
_symmetry.space_group_name_H-M   'P 1'
#
loop_
_entity.id
_entity.type
_entity.pdbx_description
1 polymer ?
#
loop_
_entity_poly.entity_id
_entity_poly.type
_entity_poly.pdbx_seq_one_letter_code
_entity_poly.pdbx_strand_id
1 'polypeptide(L)'
;ANNVKGGSSRGSASPEHKHGNATTARARARARAWARYTLAMATDDDLEITYYRTVEDLFATLRGVPHILSPKDFHLLRQWWRDEVPLAAVRAGITEVFAKRRDRGEADPVVSLSYCRHAVRAHAKRIAEMHVGASDESGREPDFDAEDALRSLENELKAAAERQRNPRPRAADAIEGIAAAVGAARELPPAGLDEHLFALESALLATCLASLGIDECDELEGRARADAEASATTPEARDRAFRAFRDRLLRDLLALPRLELDG
;
A
#
# COMPACT_ATOMS: atom_id res chain seq x y z
N ALA A 1 -27.19 55.94 72.71
CA ALA A 1 -26.99 56.58 71.39
C ALA A 1 -25.61 56.18 70.88
N ASN A 2 -25.50 56.10 69.55
CA ASN A 2 -24.31 55.83 68.75
C ASN A 2 -24.00 54.38 68.34
N ASN A 3 -23.50 54.32 67.11
CA ASN A 3 -23.64 53.33 66.06
C ASN A 3 -22.36 52.50 65.88
N VAL A 4 -22.41 51.47 65.01
CA VAL A 4 -21.36 51.02 64.05
C VAL A 4 -21.12 49.49 63.99
N LYS A 5 -21.53 48.95 62.83
CA LYS A 5 -20.94 47.94 61.91
C LYS A 5 -20.53 46.51 62.34
N GLY A 6 -20.81 45.61 61.40
CA GLY A 6 -20.14 44.32 61.13
C GLY A 6 -21.12 43.17 61.33
N GLY A 7 -21.42 42.28 60.39
CA GLY A 7 -20.78 41.88 59.14
C GLY A 7 -20.97 40.36 59.02
N SER A 8 -21.33 39.87 57.82
CA SER A 8 -21.39 38.45 57.42
C SER A 8 -22.40 37.54 58.16
N SER A 9 -22.98 36.49 57.60
CA SER A 9 -23.20 35.92 56.26
C SER A 9 -23.80 34.52 56.51
N ARG A 10 -24.48 33.94 55.51
CA ARG A 10 -25.01 32.55 55.43
C ARG A 10 -26.40 32.36 56.03
N GLY A 11 -27.39 31.82 55.33
CA GLY A 11 -27.44 31.29 53.98
C GLY A 11 -28.87 30.86 53.70
N SER A 12 -29.56 31.58 52.83
CA SER A 12 -30.90 31.21 52.35
C SER A 12 -30.72 30.31 51.13
N ALA A 13 -31.02 29.02 51.31
CA ALA A 13 -31.10 28.09 50.20
C ALA A 13 -32.34 28.41 49.35
N SER A 14 -32.12 28.97 48.15
CA SER A 14 -33.10 28.95 47.07
C SER A 14 -32.93 27.68 46.24
N PRO A 15 -34.03 27.05 45.77
CA PRO A 15 -33.98 25.82 44.99
C PRO A 15 -33.62 26.14 43.53
N GLU A 16 -32.34 26.03 43.18
CA GLU A 16 -31.93 26.12 41.78
C GLU A 16 -32.34 24.87 40.99
N HIS A 17 -33.01 25.16 39.88
CA HIS A 17 -33.48 24.31 38.81
C HIS A 17 -32.50 23.18 38.40
N LYS A 18 -32.80 21.95 38.84
CA LYS A 18 -32.31 20.72 38.22
C LYS A 18 -33.05 20.45 36.90
N HIS A 19 -32.87 21.26 35.86
CA HIS A 19 -33.49 21.01 34.54
C HIS A 19 -32.50 21.02 33.35
N GLY A 20 -31.18 20.89 33.61
CA GLY A 20 -30.15 20.89 32.56
C GLY A 20 -29.54 19.54 32.15
N ASN A 21 -29.67 18.47 32.95
CA ASN A 21 -28.90 17.23 32.71
C ASN A 21 -29.65 16.10 32.00
N ALA A 22 -30.99 16.08 32.08
CA ALA A 22 -31.77 14.98 31.49
C ALA A 22 -31.79 15.04 29.95
N THR A 23 -31.75 16.25 29.37
CA THR A 23 -31.81 16.48 27.92
C THR A 23 -30.51 16.09 27.23
N THR A 24 -29.36 16.42 27.83
CA THR A 24 -28.02 16.08 27.31
C THR A 24 -27.72 14.58 27.47
N ALA A 25 -28.16 13.95 28.56
CA ALA A 25 -28.04 12.52 28.76
C ALA A 25 -28.91 11.72 27.77
N ARG A 26 -30.16 12.16 27.53
CA ARG A 26 -31.05 11.55 26.52
C ARG A 26 -30.54 11.78 25.09
N ALA A 27 -29.98 12.95 24.78
CA ALA A 27 -29.36 13.23 23.48
C ALA A 27 -28.14 12.34 23.22
N ARG A 28 -27.25 12.16 24.22
CA ARG A 28 -26.09 11.24 24.13
C ARG A 28 -26.52 9.77 24.07
N ALA A 29 -27.55 9.38 24.82
CA ALA A 29 -28.10 8.03 24.75
C ALA A 29 -28.76 7.76 23.40
N ARG A 30 -29.47 8.74 22.83
CA ARG A 30 -30.03 8.66 21.47
C ARG A 30 -28.96 8.68 20.39
N ALA A 31 -27.89 9.47 20.54
CA ALA A 31 -26.76 9.46 19.60
C ALA A 31 -25.98 8.14 19.67
N ARG A 32 -25.82 7.54 20.86
CA ARG A 32 -25.22 6.21 21.03
C ARG A 32 -26.14 5.10 20.50
N ALA A 33 -27.44 5.20 20.73
CA ALA A 33 -28.42 4.25 20.20
C ALA A 33 -28.54 4.39 18.67
N TRP A 34 -28.46 5.62 18.15
CA TRP A 34 -28.42 5.90 16.72
C TRP A 34 -27.12 5.38 16.11
N ALA A 35 -25.95 5.63 16.69
CA ALA A 35 -24.68 5.06 16.24
C ALA A 35 -24.66 3.51 16.29
N ARG A 36 -25.25 2.89 17.32
CA ARG A 36 -25.43 1.43 17.39
C ARG A 36 -26.43 0.91 16.37
N TYR A 37 -27.50 1.66 16.09
CA TYR A 37 -28.49 1.34 15.08
C TYR A 37 -27.92 1.48 13.66
N THR A 38 -27.11 2.50 13.41
CA THR A 38 -26.38 2.71 12.15
C THR A 38 -25.30 1.65 11.95
N LEU A 39 -24.60 1.22 13.00
CA LEU A 39 -23.63 0.11 12.93
C LEU A 39 -24.31 -1.25 12.76
N ALA A 40 -25.54 -1.42 13.29
CA ALA A 40 -26.34 -2.64 13.14
C ALA A 40 -27.12 -2.71 11.82
N MET A 41 -27.28 -1.58 11.11
CA MET A 41 -27.89 -1.47 9.78
C MET A 41 -26.85 -1.32 8.66
N ALA A 42 -25.57 -1.10 9.01
CA ALA A 42 -24.47 -1.18 8.06
C ALA A 42 -24.46 -2.59 7.50
N THR A 43 -24.75 -2.70 6.21
CA THR A 43 -24.57 -3.95 5.49
C THR A 43 -23.09 -4.31 5.50
N ASP A 44 -22.76 -5.58 5.25
CA ASP A 44 -21.37 -6.01 5.07
C ASP A 44 -20.68 -5.13 3.99
N ASP A 45 -21.41 -4.80 2.93
CA ASP A 45 -21.03 -3.84 1.89
C ASP A 45 -20.68 -2.44 2.44
N ASP A 46 -21.42 -1.90 3.41
CA ASP A 46 -21.14 -0.57 3.99
C ASP A 46 -19.84 -0.57 4.81
N LEU A 47 -19.54 -1.67 5.50
CA LEU A 47 -18.30 -1.83 6.26
C LEU A 47 -17.10 -2.07 5.32
N GLU A 48 -17.28 -2.85 4.27
CA GLU A 48 -16.30 -3.07 3.21
C GLU A 48 -15.91 -1.75 2.53
N ILE A 49 -16.90 -0.98 2.09
CA ILE A 49 -16.68 0.34 1.46
C ILE A 49 -15.97 1.30 2.42
N THR A 50 -16.34 1.29 3.70
CA THR A 50 -15.71 2.14 4.72
C THR A 50 -14.25 1.74 4.94
N TYR A 51 -13.96 0.45 4.98
CA TYR A 51 -12.60 -0.08 5.07
C TYR A 51 -11.76 0.37 3.88
N TYR A 52 -12.28 0.20 2.65
CA TYR A 52 -11.58 0.58 1.43
C TYR A 52 -11.25 2.07 1.37
N ARG A 53 -12.25 2.92 1.61
CA ARG A 53 -12.06 4.38 1.64
C ARG A 53 -11.03 4.80 2.67
N THR A 54 -11.04 4.19 3.86
CA THR A 54 -10.10 4.57 4.92
C THR A 54 -8.65 4.22 4.56
N VAL A 55 -8.43 3.09 3.89
CA VAL A 55 -7.09 2.70 3.43
C VAL A 55 -6.63 3.58 2.26
N GLU A 56 -7.52 3.84 1.30
CA GLU A 56 -7.25 4.74 0.17
C GLU A 56 -6.89 6.16 0.64
N ASP A 57 -7.70 6.74 1.54
CA ASP A 57 -7.47 8.08 2.10
C ASP A 57 -6.12 8.16 2.82
N LEU A 58 -5.77 7.14 3.62
CA LEU A 58 -4.47 7.08 4.29
C LEU A 58 -3.33 7.04 3.27
N PHE A 59 -3.45 6.20 2.25
CA PHE A 59 -2.39 5.99 1.27
C PHE A 59 -2.20 7.24 0.39
N ALA A 60 -3.28 7.90 -0.01
CA ALA A 60 -3.24 9.18 -0.70
C ALA A 60 -2.61 10.29 0.17
N THR A 61 -2.98 10.34 1.45
CA THR A 61 -2.42 11.31 2.42
C THR A 61 -0.91 11.16 2.57
N LEU A 62 -0.42 9.93 2.74
CA LEU A 62 1.01 9.65 2.94
C LEU A 62 1.84 9.87 1.67
N ARG A 63 1.23 9.69 0.49
CA ARG A 63 1.85 9.99 -0.81
C ARG A 63 1.88 11.47 -1.17
N GLY A 64 0.97 12.28 -0.62
CA GLY A 64 0.85 13.70 -0.96
C GLY A 64 0.26 13.98 -2.35
N VAL A 65 -0.27 12.97 -3.05
CA VAL A 65 -1.00 13.14 -4.32
C VAL A 65 -2.27 12.27 -4.33
N PRO A 66 -3.41 12.79 -4.82
CA PRO A 66 -4.60 11.97 -5.02
C PRO A 66 -4.31 10.97 -6.15
N HIS A 67 -4.22 9.68 -5.82
CA HIS A 67 -3.99 8.61 -6.78
C HIS A 67 -5.04 7.53 -6.55
N ILE A 68 -5.68 7.11 -7.64
CA ILE A 68 -6.62 6.00 -7.66
C ILE A 68 -5.82 4.71 -7.48
N LEU A 69 -6.18 3.87 -6.51
CA LEU A 69 -5.56 2.56 -6.34
C LEU A 69 -5.58 1.78 -7.66
N SER A 70 -4.47 1.11 -8.00
CA SER A 70 -4.45 0.27 -9.20
C SER A 70 -5.43 -0.89 -9.06
N PRO A 71 -5.89 -1.53 -10.17
CA PRO A 71 -6.75 -2.72 -10.08
C PRO A 71 -6.16 -3.83 -9.19
N LYS A 72 -4.82 -3.98 -9.15
CA LYS A 72 -4.11 -4.94 -8.31
C LYS A 72 -4.13 -4.52 -6.82
N ASP A 73 -3.98 -3.23 -6.54
CA ASP A 73 -4.12 -2.69 -5.17
C ASP A 73 -5.55 -2.89 -4.64
N PHE A 74 -6.56 -2.73 -5.49
CA PHE A 74 -7.94 -3.03 -5.14
C PHE A 74 -8.15 -4.52 -4.85
N HIS A 75 -7.52 -5.42 -5.61
CA HIS A 75 -7.57 -6.86 -5.35
C HIS A 75 -6.93 -7.20 -3.99
N LEU A 76 -5.75 -6.64 -3.71
CA LEU A 76 -5.06 -6.80 -2.43
C LEU A 76 -5.89 -6.26 -1.25
N LEU A 77 -6.50 -5.10 -1.44
CA LEU A 77 -7.36 -4.49 -0.42
C LEU A 77 -8.59 -5.34 -0.14
N ARG A 78 -9.20 -5.93 -1.17
CA ARG A 78 -10.28 -6.91 -1.05
C ARG A 78 -9.84 -8.19 -0.37
N GLN A 79 -8.63 -8.67 -0.65
CA GLN A 79 -8.04 -9.82 0.04
C GLN A 79 -7.90 -9.53 1.53
N TRP A 80 -7.34 -8.38 1.93
CA TRP A 80 -7.24 -7.99 3.34
C TRP A 80 -8.59 -7.87 4.04
N TRP A 81 -9.61 -7.36 3.36
CA TRP A 81 -10.97 -7.33 3.89
C TRP A 81 -11.52 -8.74 4.13
N ARG A 82 -11.43 -9.62 3.13
CA ARG A 82 -11.90 -11.02 3.20
C ARG A 82 -11.17 -11.84 4.25
N ASP A 83 -9.87 -11.60 4.42
CA ASP A 83 -9.02 -12.26 5.41
C ASP A 83 -9.13 -11.60 6.80
N GLU A 84 -10.10 -10.69 6.98
CA GLU A 84 -10.42 -9.98 8.23
C GLU A 84 -9.21 -9.25 8.84
N VAL A 85 -8.30 -8.76 8.01
CA VAL A 85 -7.11 -8.03 8.46
C VAL A 85 -7.56 -6.73 9.15
N PRO A 86 -7.23 -6.52 10.44
CA PRO A 86 -7.70 -5.34 11.16
C PRO A 86 -7.24 -4.05 10.48
N LEU A 87 -8.15 -3.07 10.33
CA LEU A 87 -7.81 -1.76 9.75
C LEU A 87 -6.64 -1.09 10.50
N ALA A 88 -6.54 -1.29 11.81
CA ALA A 88 -5.42 -0.81 12.61
C ALA A 88 -4.07 -1.39 12.16
N ALA A 89 -4.03 -2.67 11.77
CA ALA A 89 -2.83 -3.31 11.22
C ALA A 89 -2.45 -2.72 9.87
N VAL A 90 -3.44 -2.53 8.98
CA VAL A 90 -3.23 -1.93 7.66
C VAL A 90 -2.64 -0.52 7.81
N ARG A 91 -3.26 0.32 8.65
CA ARG A 91 -2.80 1.69 8.89
C ARG A 91 -1.37 1.73 9.43
N ALA A 92 -1.07 0.86 10.40
CA ALA A 92 0.26 0.81 11.01
C ALA A 92 1.33 0.33 10.04
N GLY A 93 1.02 -0.72 9.24
CA GLY A 93 1.93 -1.24 8.22
C GLY A 93 2.25 -0.22 7.13
N ILE A 94 1.23 0.44 6.57
CA ILE A 94 1.44 1.49 5.56
C ILE A 94 2.29 2.63 6.16
N THR A 95 1.93 3.13 7.34
CA THR A 95 2.66 4.24 7.97
C THR A 95 4.13 3.89 8.24
N GLU A 96 4.41 2.66 8.68
CA GLU A 96 5.78 2.19 8.91
C GLU A 96 6.63 2.21 7.65
N VAL A 97 6.10 1.72 6.53
CA VAL A 97 6.83 1.69 5.25
C VAL A 97 7.19 3.10 4.80
N PHE A 98 6.24 4.04 4.84
CA PHE A 98 6.50 5.43 4.48
C PHE A 98 7.49 6.10 5.43
N ALA A 99 7.41 5.83 6.74
CA ALA A 99 8.37 6.36 7.70
C ALA A 99 9.79 5.88 7.42
N LYS A 100 9.98 4.56 7.19
CA LYS A 100 11.28 3.97 6.87
C LYS A 100 11.90 4.57 5.60
N ARG A 101 11.11 4.81 4.56
CA ARG A 101 11.62 5.41 3.30
C ARG A 101 12.04 6.86 3.49
N ARG A 102 11.25 7.64 4.24
CA ARG A 102 11.63 9.00 4.61
C ARG A 102 12.94 9.03 5.39
N ASP A 103 13.14 8.10 6.32
CA ASP A 103 14.37 8.01 7.11
C ASP A 103 15.58 7.59 6.26
N ARG A 104 15.36 6.84 5.17
CA ARG A 104 16.38 6.47 4.18
C ARG A 104 16.65 7.57 3.14
N GLY A 105 15.93 8.68 3.19
CA GLY A 105 16.09 9.80 2.23
C GLY A 105 15.59 9.49 0.82
N GLU A 106 14.74 8.46 0.67
CA GLU A 106 14.18 8.10 -0.62
C GLU A 106 13.07 9.10 -1.01
N ALA A 107 13.32 9.87 -2.07
CA ALA A 107 12.39 10.91 -2.54
C ALA A 107 11.25 10.35 -3.41
N ASP A 108 11.36 9.10 -3.88
CA ASP A 108 10.38 8.51 -4.77
C ASP A 108 9.14 8.02 -4.02
N PRO A 109 7.93 8.36 -4.49
CA PRO A 109 6.69 7.98 -3.82
C PRO A 109 6.45 6.47 -3.95
N VAL A 110 6.01 5.83 -2.86
CA VAL A 110 5.56 4.42 -2.89
C VAL A 110 4.39 4.27 -3.85
N VAL A 111 4.57 3.51 -4.93
CA VAL A 111 3.60 3.53 -6.04
C VAL A 111 2.37 2.62 -5.81
N SER A 112 2.47 1.63 -4.91
CA SER A 112 1.44 0.58 -4.72
C SER A 112 1.32 0.11 -3.26
N LEU A 113 0.15 -0.44 -2.89
CA LEU A 113 -0.09 -1.05 -1.58
C LEU A 113 0.65 -2.38 -1.39
N SER A 114 1.11 -3.02 -2.48
CA SER A 114 1.87 -4.27 -2.42
C SER A 114 3.09 -4.17 -1.50
N TYR A 115 3.82 -3.05 -1.55
CA TYR A 115 4.96 -2.75 -0.67
C TYR A 115 4.62 -2.75 0.82
N CYS A 116 3.35 -2.54 1.17
CA CYS A 116 2.91 -2.51 2.56
C CYS A 116 2.50 -3.90 3.06
N ARG A 117 2.34 -4.91 2.18
CA ARG A 117 1.78 -6.24 2.50
C ARG A 117 2.48 -6.89 3.70
N HIS A 118 3.81 -6.95 3.71
CA HIS A 118 4.55 -7.58 4.82
C HIS A 118 4.45 -6.80 6.12
N ALA A 119 4.56 -5.48 6.08
CA ALA A 119 4.42 -4.64 7.27
C ALA A 119 3.01 -4.79 7.85
N VAL A 120 1.97 -4.74 7.00
CA VAL A 120 0.57 -4.96 7.38
C VAL A 120 0.39 -6.33 8.03
N ARG A 121 0.92 -7.41 7.43
CA ARG A 121 0.88 -8.76 8.00
C ARG A 121 1.55 -8.83 9.38
N ALA A 122 2.73 -8.22 9.53
CA ALA A 122 3.45 -8.20 10.81
C ALA A 122 2.66 -7.46 11.91
N HIS A 123 2.01 -6.35 11.56
CA HIS A 123 1.13 -5.64 12.50
C HIS A 123 -0.14 -6.44 12.80
N ALA A 124 -0.72 -7.12 11.82
CA ALA A 124 -1.90 -7.97 12.03
C ALA A 124 -1.61 -9.11 13.00
N LYS A 125 -0.45 -9.78 12.83
CA LYS A 125 0.03 -10.81 13.74
C LYS A 125 0.21 -10.27 15.16
N ARG A 126 0.91 -9.14 15.32
CA ARG A 126 1.10 -8.50 16.63
C ARG A 126 -0.22 -8.12 17.29
N ILE A 127 -1.20 -7.64 16.52
CA ILE A 127 -2.54 -7.33 17.05
C ILE A 127 -3.24 -8.61 17.50
N ALA A 128 -3.19 -9.69 16.72
CA ALA A 128 -3.75 -10.98 17.11
C ALA A 128 -3.11 -11.53 18.39
N GLU A 129 -1.78 -11.48 18.50
CA GLU A 129 -1.00 -11.88 19.68
C GLU A 129 -1.37 -11.04 20.92
N MET A 130 -1.63 -9.73 20.77
CA MET A 130 -2.06 -8.86 21.86
C MET A 130 -3.51 -9.12 22.34
N HIS A 131 -4.37 -9.70 21.50
CA HIS A 131 -5.73 -10.08 21.88
C HIS A 131 -5.78 -11.47 22.56
N VAL A 132 -4.78 -12.32 22.32
CA VAL A 132 -4.64 -13.67 22.89
C VAL A 132 -3.53 -13.66 23.94
N GLY A 133 -3.73 -12.92 25.02
CA GLY A 133 -2.87 -13.02 26.20
C GLY A 133 -3.10 -14.32 26.98
N ALA A 134 -2.87 -15.50 26.37
CA ALA A 134 -2.65 -16.80 27.02
C ALA A 134 -2.53 -17.92 25.97
N SER A 135 -1.38 -18.60 25.99
CA SER A 135 -1.13 -19.98 25.56
C SER A 135 -1.06 -20.33 24.06
N ASP A 136 0.12 -20.87 23.74
CA ASP A 136 0.53 -21.84 22.71
C ASP A 136 0.21 -21.66 21.22
N GLU A 137 1.32 -21.41 20.52
CA GLU A 137 1.94 -22.29 19.52
C GLU A 137 1.17 -22.60 18.23
N SER A 138 1.86 -22.33 17.12
CA SER A 138 1.59 -22.84 15.77
C SER A 138 0.28 -22.37 15.10
N GLY A 139 0.20 -21.06 14.85
CA GLY A 139 -0.64 -20.54 13.77
C GLY A 139 0.00 -20.85 12.43
N ARG A 140 -0.39 -22.00 11.85
CA ARG A 140 -0.09 -22.43 10.48
C ARG A 140 -0.11 -21.26 9.52
N GLU A 141 1.02 -21.02 8.87
CA GLU A 141 1.16 -20.02 7.81
C GLU A 141 0.12 -20.33 6.71
N PRO A 142 -0.66 -19.35 6.24
CA PRO A 142 -1.15 -19.44 4.87
C PRO A 142 0.10 -19.42 4.00
N ASP A 143 0.31 -20.56 3.34
CA ASP A 143 1.43 -20.89 2.46
C ASP A 143 1.37 -19.97 1.23
N PHE A 144 1.82 -18.74 1.39
CA PHE A 144 2.32 -17.97 0.27
C PHE A 144 3.68 -18.58 -0.03
N ASP A 145 3.70 -19.56 -0.93
CA ASP A 145 4.93 -20.20 -1.33
C ASP A 145 5.72 -19.22 -2.23
N ALA A 146 6.46 -18.35 -1.56
CA ALA A 146 7.36 -17.39 -2.20
C ALA A 146 8.38 -18.12 -3.08
N GLU A 147 8.72 -19.37 -2.73
CA GLU A 147 9.62 -20.19 -3.55
C GLU A 147 8.97 -20.55 -4.89
N ASP A 148 7.70 -20.95 -4.88
CA ASP A 148 6.93 -21.24 -6.10
C ASP A 148 6.63 -19.98 -6.92
N ALA A 149 6.34 -18.84 -6.28
CA ALA A 149 6.19 -17.56 -6.97
C ALA A 149 7.49 -17.14 -7.67
N LEU A 150 8.64 -17.25 -6.99
CA LEU A 150 9.96 -16.99 -7.58
C LEU A 150 10.28 -17.97 -8.72
N ARG A 151 9.91 -19.24 -8.58
CA ARG A 151 10.05 -20.26 -9.63
C ARG A 151 9.21 -19.92 -10.86
N SER A 152 7.98 -19.43 -10.67
CA SER A 152 7.13 -18.97 -11.78
C SER A 152 7.76 -17.79 -12.50
N LEU A 153 8.20 -16.76 -11.75
CA LEU A 153 8.86 -15.59 -12.32
C LEU A 153 10.15 -15.94 -13.09
N GLU A 154 10.98 -16.82 -12.53
CA GLU A 154 12.18 -17.33 -13.20
C GLU A 154 11.82 -18.01 -14.53
N ASN A 155 10.78 -18.85 -14.55
CA ASN A 155 10.33 -19.54 -15.76
C ASN A 155 9.75 -18.58 -16.80
N GLU A 156 8.97 -17.59 -16.37
CA GLU A 156 8.41 -16.55 -17.25
C GLU A 156 9.51 -15.70 -17.88
N LEU A 157 10.55 -15.35 -17.12
CA LEU A 157 11.73 -14.65 -17.65
C LEU A 157 12.50 -15.52 -18.65
N LYS A 158 12.72 -16.80 -18.36
CA LYS A 158 13.36 -17.73 -19.31
C LYS A 158 12.55 -17.85 -20.61
N ALA A 159 11.22 -17.93 -20.51
CA ALA A 159 10.35 -17.96 -21.67
C ALA A 159 10.35 -16.63 -22.45
N ALA A 160 10.48 -15.49 -21.77
CA ALA A 160 10.69 -14.20 -22.42
C ALA A 160 12.05 -14.16 -23.14
N ALA A 161 13.12 -14.61 -22.50
CA ALA A 161 14.45 -14.65 -23.10
C ALA A 161 14.49 -15.52 -24.37
N GLU A 162 13.90 -16.71 -24.32
CA GLU A 162 13.85 -17.62 -25.47
C GLU A 162 13.13 -16.99 -26.68
N ARG A 163 12.03 -16.26 -26.43
CA ARG A 163 11.33 -15.51 -27.48
C ARG A 163 12.17 -14.38 -28.07
N GLN A 164 13.10 -13.81 -27.30
CA GLN A 164 13.99 -12.74 -27.77
C GLN A 164 15.30 -13.27 -28.37
N ARG A 165 15.66 -14.55 -28.17
CA ARG A 165 16.92 -15.12 -28.68
C ARG A 165 17.09 -14.91 -30.18
N ASN A 166 15.98 -14.93 -30.91
CA ASN A 166 15.84 -14.36 -32.25
C ASN A 166 14.57 -13.49 -32.23
N PRO A 167 14.65 -12.14 -32.15
CA PRO A 167 15.54 -11.31 -32.98
C PRO A 167 16.58 -10.46 -32.21
N ARG A 168 16.61 -10.52 -30.88
CA ARG A 168 17.39 -9.63 -30.00
C ARG A 168 18.26 -10.43 -29.01
N PRO A 169 19.35 -11.07 -29.48
CA PRO A 169 20.16 -11.95 -28.64
C PRO A 169 20.75 -11.25 -27.40
N ARG A 170 21.16 -9.98 -27.50
CA ARG A 170 21.67 -9.22 -26.35
C ARG A 170 20.60 -8.99 -25.28
N ALA A 171 19.36 -8.70 -25.68
CA ALA A 171 18.25 -8.56 -24.75
C ALA A 171 17.92 -9.92 -24.11
N ALA A 172 17.97 -11.01 -24.88
CA ALA A 172 17.81 -12.37 -24.33
C ALA A 172 18.85 -12.67 -23.24
N ASP A 173 20.13 -12.36 -23.49
CA ASP A 173 21.21 -12.58 -22.51
C ASP A 173 21.00 -11.73 -21.23
N ALA A 174 20.53 -10.48 -21.38
CA ALA A 174 20.19 -9.62 -20.24
C ALA A 174 19.03 -10.21 -19.41
N ILE A 175 17.99 -10.70 -20.06
CA ILE A 175 16.84 -11.34 -19.40
C ILE A 175 17.28 -12.64 -18.69
N GLU A 176 18.11 -13.47 -19.32
CA GLU A 176 18.66 -14.69 -18.70
C GLU A 176 19.48 -14.38 -17.44
N GLY A 177 20.27 -13.31 -17.47
CA GLY A 177 21.03 -12.84 -16.30
C GLY A 177 20.13 -12.48 -15.12
N ILE A 178 19.01 -11.79 -15.38
CA ILE A 178 18.03 -11.46 -14.34
C ILE A 178 17.26 -12.71 -13.88
N ALA A 179 16.91 -13.63 -14.78
CA ALA A 179 16.26 -14.88 -14.41
C ALA A 179 17.11 -15.68 -13.42
N ALA A 180 18.43 -15.75 -13.64
CA ALA A 180 19.36 -16.38 -12.71
C ALA A 180 19.40 -15.67 -11.34
N ALA A 181 19.36 -14.34 -11.33
CA ALA A 181 19.32 -13.56 -10.08
C ALA A 181 18.00 -13.76 -9.30
N VAL A 182 16.86 -13.84 -9.99
CA VAL A 182 15.56 -14.20 -9.38
C VAL A 182 15.60 -15.60 -8.80
N GLY A 183 16.19 -16.57 -9.51
CA GLY A 183 16.36 -17.93 -8.99
C GLY A 183 17.23 -17.97 -7.72
N ALA A 184 18.32 -17.20 -7.68
CA ALA A 184 19.18 -17.07 -6.50
C ALA A 184 18.48 -16.40 -5.31
N ALA A 185 17.47 -15.55 -5.55
CA ALA A 185 16.69 -14.90 -4.50
C ALA A 185 15.90 -15.89 -3.62
N ARG A 186 15.74 -17.16 -4.04
CA ARG A 186 15.14 -18.23 -3.22
C ARG A 186 15.93 -18.55 -1.96
N GLU A 187 17.22 -18.24 -1.94
CA GLU A 187 18.08 -18.42 -0.75
C GLU A 187 18.01 -17.22 0.21
N LEU A 188 17.37 -16.13 -0.19
CA LEU A 188 17.24 -14.94 0.64
C LEU A 188 16.15 -15.12 1.71
N PRO A 189 16.30 -14.49 2.88
CA PRO A 189 15.22 -14.44 3.84
C PRO A 189 13.99 -13.75 3.22
N PRO A 190 12.75 -14.19 3.54
CA PRO A 190 11.53 -13.57 3.03
C PRO A 190 11.44 -12.06 3.33
N ALA A 191 12.06 -11.63 4.42
CA ALA A 191 12.21 -10.23 4.77
C ALA A 191 13.14 -9.53 3.76
N GLY A 192 12.57 -8.68 2.90
CA GLY A 192 13.31 -7.92 1.89
C GLY A 192 13.26 -8.51 0.50
N LEU A 193 12.53 -9.62 0.29
CA LEU A 193 12.37 -10.22 -1.04
C LEU A 193 11.71 -9.25 -2.04
N ASP A 194 10.71 -8.48 -1.62
CA ASP A 194 10.10 -7.45 -2.46
C ASP A 194 11.07 -6.32 -2.83
N GLU A 195 11.92 -5.88 -1.89
CA GLU A 195 12.93 -4.84 -2.14
C GLU A 195 13.99 -5.36 -3.12
N HIS A 196 14.37 -6.63 -2.99
CA HIS A 196 15.27 -7.30 -3.90
C HIS A 196 14.65 -7.45 -5.30
N LEU A 197 13.40 -7.90 -5.40
CA LEU A 197 12.68 -8.05 -6.67
C LEU A 197 12.47 -6.71 -7.37
N PHE A 198 12.19 -5.63 -6.64
CA PHE A 198 12.13 -4.28 -7.19
C PHE A 198 13.48 -3.82 -7.77
N ALA A 199 14.57 -4.09 -7.06
CA ALA A 199 15.91 -3.78 -7.55
C ALA A 199 16.24 -4.58 -8.82
N LEU A 200 15.87 -5.87 -8.85
CA LEU A 200 16.00 -6.72 -10.05
C LEU A 200 15.11 -6.23 -11.19
N GLU A 201 13.91 -5.73 -10.93
CA GLU A 201 13.03 -5.17 -11.97
C GLU A 201 13.65 -3.92 -12.58
N SER A 202 14.16 -3.03 -11.74
CA SER A 202 14.85 -1.82 -12.19
C SER A 202 16.08 -2.18 -13.03
N ALA A 203 16.84 -3.19 -12.61
CA ALA A 203 17.98 -3.69 -13.37
C ALA A 203 17.57 -4.35 -14.69
N LEU A 204 16.48 -5.12 -14.71
CA LEU A 204 15.94 -5.76 -15.91
C LEU A 204 15.60 -4.72 -16.97
N LEU A 205 14.82 -3.70 -16.61
CA LEU A 205 14.41 -2.65 -17.55
C LEU A 205 15.61 -1.87 -18.08
N ALA A 206 16.54 -1.49 -17.19
CA ALA A 206 17.73 -0.73 -17.58
C ALA A 206 18.64 -1.53 -18.53
N THR A 207 18.92 -2.79 -18.21
CA THR A 207 19.79 -3.66 -19.02
C THR A 207 19.14 -4.06 -20.35
N CYS A 208 17.83 -4.30 -20.35
CA CYS A 208 17.07 -4.56 -21.58
C CYS A 208 17.06 -3.35 -22.51
N LEU A 209 16.80 -2.14 -21.98
CA LEU A 209 16.81 -0.91 -22.76
C LEU A 209 18.20 -0.68 -23.40
N ALA A 210 19.27 -0.85 -22.62
CA ALA A 210 20.65 -0.72 -23.10
C ALA A 210 21.05 -1.79 -24.12
N SER A 211 20.29 -2.88 -24.22
CA SER A 211 20.55 -4.00 -25.14
C SER A 211 19.82 -3.85 -26.49
N LEU A 212 18.90 -2.90 -26.61
CA LEU A 212 18.21 -2.60 -27.86
C LEU A 212 19.16 -1.94 -28.88
N GLY A 213 18.84 -2.07 -30.18
CA GLY A 213 19.49 -1.28 -31.22
C GLY A 213 19.17 0.21 -31.05
N ILE A 214 20.03 1.09 -31.60
CA ILE A 214 19.86 2.55 -31.50
C ILE A 214 18.49 2.96 -32.09
N ASP A 215 18.16 2.49 -33.28
CA ASP A 215 16.89 2.82 -33.95
C ASP A 215 15.66 2.37 -33.15
N GLU A 216 15.71 1.17 -32.56
CA GLU A 216 14.62 0.64 -31.73
C GLU A 216 14.46 1.43 -30.43
N CYS A 217 15.57 1.84 -29.82
CA CYS A 217 15.57 2.66 -28.62
C CYS A 217 14.97 4.04 -28.91
N ASP A 218 15.38 4.68 -30.00
CA ASP A 218 14.88 5.98 -30.43
C ASP A 218 13.38 5.94 -30.75
N GLU A 219 12.91 4.90 -31.44
CA GLU A 219 11.47 4.72 -31.71
C GLU A 219 10.67 4.55 -30.42
N LEU A 220 11.16 3.72 -29.50
CA LEU A 220 10.49 3.44 -28.23
C LEU A 220 10.43 4.69 -27.34
N GLU A 221 11.54 5.40 -27.19
CA GLU A 221 11.59 6.64 -26.40
C GLU A 221 10.80 7.78 -27.06
N GLY A 222 10.81 7.87 -28.39
CA GLY A 222 10.00 8.83 -29.13
C GLY A 222 8.51 8.65 -28.86
N ARG A 223 8.01 7.41 -28.91
CA ARG A 223 6.62 7.06 -28.58
C ARG A 223 6.30 7.38 -27.12
N ALA A 224 7.16 6.95 -26.19
CA ALA A 224 6.97 7.22 -24.77
C ALA A 224 6.89 8.72 -24.45
N ARG A 225 7.69 9.55 -25.15
CA ARG A 225 7.69 11.01 -24.97
C ARG A 225 6.41 11.65 -25.51
N ALA A 226 5.93 11.23 -26.68
CA ALA A 226 4.67 11.70 -27.23
C ALA A 226 3.48 11.39 -26.29
N ASP A 227 3.42 10.17 -25.75
CA ASP A 227 2.39 9.77 -24.79
C ASP A 227 2.48 10.56 -23.47
N ALA A 228 3.71 10.82 -22.99
CA ALA A 228 3.94 11.61 -21.79
C ALA A 228 3.48 13.07 -21.96
N GLU A 229 3.79 13.69 -23.09
CA GLU A 229 3.37 15.05 -23.43
C GLU A 229 1.84 15.17 -23.54
N ALA A 230 1.18 14.15 -24.09
CA ALA A 230 -0.27 14.10 -24.20
C ALA A 230 -0.98 13.91 -22.84
N SER A 231 -0.34 13.18 -21.91
CA SER A 231 -0.95 12.81 -20.63
C SER A 231 -0.69 13.80 -19.48
N ALA A 232 0.35 14.63 -19.57
CA ALA A 232 0.82 15.45 -18.46
C ALA A 232 1.08 16.93 -18.84
N THR A 233 0.67 17.83 -17.96
CA THR A 233 0.69 19.28 -18.21
C THR A 233 1.93 19.98 -17.65
N THR A 234 2.60 19.42 -16.63
CA THR A 234 3.83 20.00 -16.04
C THR A 234 5.08 19.25 -16.49
N PRO A 235 6.26 19.90 -16.53
CA PRO A 235 7.51 19.25 -16.89
C PRO A 235 7.83 18.02 -16.03
N GLU A 236 7.69 18.13 -14.70
CA GLU A 236 8.02 17.05 -13.77
C GLU A 236 7.03 15.88 -13.88
N ALA A 237 5.76 16.17 -14.22
CA ALA A 237 4.76 15.14 -14.48
C ALA A 237 5.04 14.44 -15.83
N ARG A 238 5.51 15.16 -16.84
CA ARG A 238 5.94 14.59 -18.13
C ARG A 238 7.14 13.68 -17.98
N ASP A 239 8.15 14.08 -17.21
CA ASP A 239 9.34 13.25 -17.00
C ASP A 239 9.00 11.91 -16.33
N ARG A 240 8.10 11.95 -15.34
CA ARG A 240 7.59 10.74 -14.68
C ARG A 240 6.73 9.89 -15.63
N ALA A 241 5.85 10.52 -16.38
CA ALA A 241 5.01 9.83 -17.37
C ALA A 241 5.86 9.18 -18.47
N PHE A 242 6.90 9.87 -18.96
CA PHE A 242 7.84 9.36 -19.96
C PHE A 242 8.50 8.08 -19.49
N ARG A 243 9.05 8.06 -18.26
CA ARG A 243 9.67 6.86 -17.68
C ARG A 243 8.64 5.72 -17.59
N ALA A 244 7.44 5.99 -17.09
CA ALA A 244 6.40 4.98 -16.96
C ALA A 244 5.94 4.41 -18.32
N PHE A 245 5.77 5.25 -19.35
CA PHE A 245 5.42 4.80 -20.70
C PHE A 245 6.55 4.01 -21.35
N ARG A 246 7.80 4.47 -21.21
CA ARG A 246 8.98 3.76 -21.72
C ARG A 246 9.08 2.36 -21.12
N ASP A 247 8.97 2.27 -19.80
CA ASP A 247 9.08 1.00 -19.09
C ASP A 247 7.91 0.06 -19.42
N ARG A 248 6.73 0.61 -19.73
CA ARG A 248 5.58 -0.16 -20.23
C ARG A 248 5.83 -0.68 -21.65
N LEU A 249 6.20 0.21 -22.57
CA LEU A 249 6.46 -0.15 -23.97
C LEU A 249 7.59 -1.18 -24.08
N LEU A 250 8.62 -1.06 -23.23
CA LEU A 250 9.71 -2.02 -23.17
C LEU A 250 9.25 -3.40 -22.70
N ARG A 251 8.42 -3.45 -21.65
CA ARG A 251 7.80 -4.71 -21.20
C ARG A 251 6.93 -5.32 -22.30
N ASP A 252 6.13 -4.53 -23.00
CA ASP A 252 5.26 -5.01 -24.07
C ASP A 252 6.09 -5.54 -25.26
N LEU A 253 7.14 -4.81 -25.66
CA LEU A 253 8.04 -5.19 -26.77
C LEU A 253 8.76 -6.51 -26.50
N LEU A 254 9.27 -6.68 -25.29
CA LEU A 254 10.06 -7.85 -24.90
C LEU A 254 9.21 -8.94 -24.23
N ALA A 255 7.91 -8.67 -24.02
CA ALA A 255 6.95 -9.48 -23.30
C ALA A 255 7.46 -9.93 -21.92
N LEU A 256 7.98 -8.97 -21.16
CA LEU A 256 8.56 -9.18 -19.84
C LEU A 256 7.47 -9.25 -18.76
N PRO A 257 7.60 -10.17 -17.78
CA PRO A 257 6.77 -10.13 -16.58
C PRO A 257 7.17 -8.96 -15.69
N ARG A 258 6.29 -8.61 -14.74
CA ARG A 258 6.67 -7.76 -13.59
C ARG A 258 7.34 -8.64 -12.55
N LEU A 259 8.41 -8.16 -11.92
CA LEU A 259 9.07 -8.90 -10.85
C LEU A 259 8.43 -8.50 -9.52
N GLU A 260 7.23 -9.02 -9.30
CA GLU A 260 6.45 -8.79 -8.09
C GLU A 260 5.87 -10.14 -7.65
N LEU A 261 5.77 -10.35 -6.33
CA LEU A 261 5.14 -11.54 -5.78
C LEU A 261 3.62 -11.43 -5.94
N ASP A 262 3.07 -12.15 -6.92
CA ASP A 262 1.63 -12.33 -7.08
C ASP A 262 1.15 -13.31 -6.01
N GLY A 263 0.35 -12.80 -5.07
CA GLY A 263 -0.31 -13.58 -4.02
C GLY A 263 -1.74 -13.18 -3.83
#